data_AF-A0A0V0H5R7-F1
#
_entry.id   AF-A0A0V0H5R7-F1
#
_cell.length_a   1.000
_cell.length_b   1.000
_cell.length_c   1.000
_cell.angle_alpha   90.00
_cell.angle_beta   90.00
_cell.angle_gamma   90.00
#
_symmetry.space_group_name_H-M   'P 1'
#
loop_
_entity.id
_entity.type
_entity.pdbx_description
1 polymer ?
#
loop_
_entity_poly.entity_id
_entity_poly.type
_entity_poly.pdbx_seq_one_letter_code
_entity_poly.pdbx_strand_id
1 'polypeptide(L)'
;MLCGARRFHEQDIDVKKPYYSRDVARKVMYNCNFDLFSEKSLAANWRDSLYSVMAPNPANPEEIPETCREITIEYSNYVKNLGYTLLELFSQGLGLKPNHLKEMGCAEGLGILCNYYPKMSTTRSCNWHK
;
A
#
# COMPACT_ATOMS: atom_id res chain seq x y z
N MET A 1 10.06 -3.77 -6.52
CA MET A 1 8.66 -3.62 -6.08
C MET A 1 7.63 -4.08 -7.12
N LEU A 2 7.63 -3.53 -8.34
CA LEU A 2 6.60 -3.82 -9.37
C LEU A 2 6.41 -5.30 -9.70
N CYS A 3 7.49 -6.07 -9.90
CA CYS A 3 7.39 -7.50 -10.18
C CYS A 3 6.80 -8.29 -9.01
N GLY A 4 7.17 -7.94 -7.76
CA GLY A 4 6.61 -8.59 -6.57
C GLY A 4 5.12 -8.32 -6.41
N ALA A 5 4.69 -7.07 -6.61
CA ALA A 5 3.28 -6.70 -6.61
C ALA A 5 2.49 -7.45 -7.69
N ARG A 6 3.01 -7.50 -8.93
CA ARG A 6 2.38 -8.27 -10.01
C ARG A 6 2.23 -9.75 -9.65
N ARG A 7 3.32 -10.38 -9.17
CA ARG A 7 3.32 -11.79 -8.77
C ARG A 7 2.24 -12.08 -7.75
N PHE A 8 2.06 -11.24 -6.73
CA PHE A 8 0.96 -11.37 -5.76
C PHE A 8 -0.41 -11.28 -6.43
N HIS A 9 -0.66 -10.23 -7.22
CA HIS A 9 -1.98 -9.97 -7.80
C HIS A 9 -2.42 -11.03 -8.82
N GLU A 10 -1.45 -11.65 -9.51
CA GLU A 10 -1.67 -12.72 -10.49
C GLU A 10 -1.84 -14.12 -9.86
N GLN A 11 -1.69 -14.28 -8.54
CA GLN A 11 -1.97 -15.57 -7.87
C GLN A 11 -3.45 -15.91 -7.85
N ASP A 12 -3.73 -17.19 -7.63
CA ASP A 12 -5.06 -17.71 -7.41
C ASP A 12 -5.76 -17.05 -6.21
N ILE A 13 -7.08 -17.04 -6.27
CA ILE A 13 -7.92 -16.38 -5.28
C ILE A 13 -7.70 -16.93 -3.87
N ASP A 14 -7.43 -18.23 -3.74
CA ASP A 14 -7.21 -18.90 -2.44
C ASP A 14 -5.94 -18.41 -1.73
N VAL A 15 -4.92 -18.00 -2.48
CA VAL A 15 -3.69 -17.42 -1.91
C VAL A 15 -3.93 -16.00 -1.43
N LYS A 16 -4.77 -15.23 -2.13
CA LYS A 16 -5.08 -13.83 -1.80
C LYS A 16 -6.16 -13.68 -0.72
N LYS A 17 -7.06 -14.66 -0.60
CA LYS A 17 -8.21 -14.64 0.33
C LYS A 17 -7.86 -14.34 1.79
N PRO A 18 -6.78 -14.88 2.39
CA PRO A 18 -6.42 -14.58 3.78
C PRO A 18 -6.07 -13.10 4.03
N TYR A 19 -5.62 -12.42 2.99
CA TYR A 19 -5.30 -11.00 3.03
C TYR A 19 -6.52 -10.12 2.82
N TYR A 20 -7.63 -10.65 2.28
CA TYR A 20 -8.82 -9.87 1.98
C TYR A 20 -9.41 -9.24 3.25
N SER A 21 -9.48 -7.91 3.29
CA SER A 21 -10.12 -7.18 4.37
C SER A 21 -10.43 -5.73 3.99
N ARG A 22 -11.44 -5.17 4.66
CA ARG A 22 -11.77 -3.73 4.66
C ARG A 22 -11.48 -3.07 6.02
N ASP A 23 -10.95 -3.84 6.97
CA ASP A 23 -10.58 -3.34 8.28
C ASP A 23 -9.27 -2.55 8.18
N VAL A 24 -9.36 -1.24 8.36
CA VAL A 24 -8.23 -0.30 8.31
C VAL A 24 -7.25 -0.48 9.46
N ALA A 25 -7.61 -1.23 10.52
CA ALA A 25 -6.69 -1.57 11.60
C ALA A 25 -5.69 -2.65 11.20
N ARG A 26 -5.94 -3.43 10.13
CA ARG A 26 -4.99 -4.45 9.66
C ARG A 26 -3.76 -3.81 9.06
N LYS A 27 -2.58 -4.25 9.52
CA LYS A 27 -1.29 -3.78 9.02
C LYS A 27 -0.96 -4.28 7.61
N VAL A 28 -1.48 -5.45 7.24
CA VAL A 28 -1.46 -5.97 5.87
C VAL A 28 -2.87 -6.35 5.46
N MET A 29 -3.32 -5.78 4.34
CA MET A 29 -4.63 -6.08 3.78
C MET A 29 -4.63 -5.99 2.27
N TYR A 30 -5.45 -6.82 1.66
CA TYR A 30 -5.79 -6.79 0.25
C TYR A 30 -7.27 -6.44 0.11
N ASN A 31 -7.60 -5.59 -0.85
CA ASN A 31 -8.97 -5.39 -1.25
C ASN A 31 -9.06 -5.19 -2.76
N CYS A 32 -10.24 -5.49 -3.28
CA CYS A 32 -10.63 -5.16 -4.64
C CYS A 32 -11.78 -4.16 -4.55
N ASN A 33 -11.83 -3.21 -5.47
CA ASN A 33 -12.83 -2.15 -5.52
C ASN A 33 -12.95 -1.42 -4.15
N PHE A 34 -12.01 -0.53 -3.83
CA PHE A 34 -12.00 0.20 -2.54
C PHE A 34 -13.34 0.90 -2.27
N ASP A 35 -13.95 1.48 -3.31
CA ASP A 35 -15.20 2.24 -3.21
C ASP A 35 -16.47 1.36 -3.12
N LEU A 36 -16.33 0.04 -3.24
CA LEU A 36 -17.44 -0.90 -3.09
C LEU A 36 -18.02 -0.74 -1.67
N PHE A 37 -19.33 -0.52 -1.56
CA PHE A 37 -20.07 -0.25 -0.31
C PHE A 37 -19.88 1.14 0.31
N SER A 38 -19.21 2.06 -0.38
CA SER A 38 -19.24 3.48 0.00
C SER A 38 -20.51 4.14 -0.53
N GLU A 39 -21.38 4.63 0.36
CA GLU A 39 -22.60 5.37 -0.01
C GLU A 39 -22.30 6.64 -0.84
N LYS A 40 -21.07 7.16 -0.74
CA LYS A 40 -20.63 8.35 -1.46
C LYS A 40 -20.08 8.05 -2.85
N SER A 41 -19.93 6.78 -3.23
CA SER A 41 -19.36 6.43 -4.53
C SER A 41 -20.41 6.30 -5.61
N LEU A 42 -20.19 7.01 -6.73
CA LEU A 42 -21.05 6.95 -7.92
C LEU A 42 -20.73 5.74 -8.81
N ALA A 43 -19.56 5.12 -8.65
CA ALA A 43 -19.11 3.97 -9.45
C ALA A 43 -18.08 3.12 -8.70
N ALA A 44 -18.01 1.82 -9.02
CA ALA A 44 -16.92 0.97 -8.54
C ALA A 44 -15.60 1.36 -9.24
N ASN A 45 -14.49 1.37 -8.49
CA ASN A 45 -13.16 1.58 -9.06
C ASN A 45 -12.53 0.24 -9.49
N TRP A 46 -12.07 0.12 -10.73
CA TRP A 46 -11.49 -1.12 -11.26
C TRP A 46 -10.02 -1.26 -10.85
N ARG A 47 -9.79 -1.51 -9.55
CA ARG A 47 -8.46 -1.59 -8.94
C ARG A 47 -8.42 -2.58 -7.79
N ASP A 48 -7.36 -3.36 -7.78
CA ASP A 48 -6.95 -4.22 -6.68
C ASP A 48 -5.79 -3.55 -5.92
N SER A 49 -5.82 -3.60 -4.59
CA SER A 49 -4.83 -2.92 -3.75
C SER A 49 -4.35 -3.85 -2.66
N LEU A 50 -3.04 -4.09 -2.60
CA LEU A 50 -2.37 -4.67 -1.43
C LEU A 50 -1.71 -3.53 -0.65
N TYR A 51 -2.04 -3.42 0.63
CA TYR A 51 -1.52 -2.40 1.54
C TYR A 51 -0.64 -3.04 2.61
N SER A 52 0.45 -2.35 2.97
CA SER A 52 1.34 -2.75 4.06
C SER A 52 1.83 -1.53 4.84
N VAL A 53 1.66 -1.55 6.17
CA VAL A 53 2.21 -0.54 7.08
C VAL A 53 3.70 -0.81 7.29
N MET A 54 4.53 0.20 7.07
CA MET A 54 5.99 0.13 7.22
C MET A 54 6.53 1.05 8.33
N ALA A 55 5.75 2.04 8.75
CA ALA A 55 6.06 2.91 9.90
C ALA A 55 4.76 3.55 10.45
N PRO A 56 4.71 3.96 11.73
CA PRO A 56 5.78 3.84 12.73
C PRO A 56 5.93 2.42 13.29
N ASN A 57 4.84 1.65 13.27
CA ASN A 57 4.76 0.28 13.78
C ASN A 57 4.57 -0.69 12.61
N PRO A 58 5.66 -1.13 11.93
CA PRO A 58 5.55 -1.97 10.74
C PRO A 58 4.76 -3.26 11.00
N ALA A 59 4.23 -3.85 9.92
CA ALA A 59 3.71 -5.20 9.92
C ALA A 59 4.80 -6.21 10.29
N ASN A 60 4.42 -7.34 10.88
CA ASN A 60 5.34 -8.46 10.99
C ASN A 60 5.72 -8.92 9.57
N PRO A 61 7.00 -9.18 9.25
CA PRO A 61 7.42 -9.59 7.91
C PRO A 61 6.63 -10.79 7.37
N GLU A 62 6.28 -11.74 8.22
CA GLU A 62 5.53 -12.96 7.89
C GLU A 62 4.09 -12.66 7.44
N GLU A 63 3.50 -11.55 7.90
CA GLU A 63 2.18 -11.07 7.46
C GLU A 63 2.22 -10.48 6.05
N ILE A 64 3.39 -10.09 5.53
CA ILE A 64 3.53 -9.60 4.16
C ILE A 64 3.58 -10.80 3.20
N PRO A 65 2.85 -10.78 2.07
CA PRO A 65 2.86 -11.90 1.12
C PRO A 65 4.27 -12.25 0.68
N GLU A 66 4.60 -13.54 0.72
CA GLU A 66 5.93 -14.07 0.42
C GLU A 66 6.45 -13.59 -0.93
N THR A 67 5.58 -13.53 -1.94
CA THR A 67 5.91 -13.07 -3.31
C THR A 67 6.48 -11.66 -3.39
N CYS A 68 6.22 -10.82 -2.38
CA CYS A 68 6.69 -9.45 -2.33
C CYS A 68 7.30 -9.02 -0.99
N ARG A 69 7.53 -9.94 -0.04
CA ARG A 69 7.95 -9.62 1.34
C ARG A 69 9.26 -8.84 1.39
N GLU A 70 10.36 -9.47 0.98
CA GLU A 70 11.70 -8.90 1.08
C GLU A 70 11.81 -7.58 0.30
N ILE A 71 11.29 -7.58 -0.93
CA ILE A 71 11.33 -6.40 -1.79
C ILE A 71 10.47 -5.24 -1.27
N THR A 72 9.39 -5.51 -0.53
CA THR A 72 8.57 -4.46 0.12
C THR A 72 9.35 -3.83 1.26
N ILE A 73 10.00 -4.65 2.09
CA ILE A 73 10.84 -4.18 3.20
C ILE A 73 12.00 -3.33 2.66
N GLU A 74 12.74 -3.85 1.69
CA GLU A 74 13.87 -3.13 1.07
C GLU A 74 13.41 -1.81 0.43
N TYR A 75 12.33 -1.84 -0.37
CA TYR A 75 11.78 -0.65 -1.01
C TYR A 75 11.33 0.40 0.01
N SER A 76 10.76 -0.02 1.15
CA SER A 76 10.33 0.91 2.20
C SER A 76 11.49 1.72 2.78
N ASN A 77 12.68 1.11 2.92
CA ASN A 77 13.87 1.82 3.39
C ASN A 77 14.33 2.88 2.39
N TYR A 78 14.32 2.56 1.09
CA TYR A 78 14.65 3.55 0.06
C TYR A 78 13.65 4.70 0.03
N VAL A 79 12.35 4.42 0.11
CA VAL A 79 11.30 5.45 0.13
C VAL A 79 11.38 6.31 1.38
N LYS A 80 11.69 5.72 2.55
CA LYS A 80 11.90 6.46 3.79
C LYS A 80 13.05 7.47 3.67
N ASN A 81 14.19 7.03 3.15
CA ASN A 81 15.35 7.90 2.93
C ASN A 81 15.05 9.00 1.92
N LEU A 82 14.35 8.68 0.83
CA LEU A 82 13.89 9.67 -0.14
C LEU A 82 12.95 10.70 0.49
N GLY A 83 11.97 10.25 1.27
CA GLY A 83 11.05 11.12 2.00
C GLY A 83 11.78 12.07 2.95
N TYR A 84 12.80 11.57 3.65
CA TYR A 84 13.67 12.40 4.47
C TYR A 84 14.39 13.49 3.66
N THR A 85 15.01 13.15 2.53
CA THR A 85 15.67 14.15 1.68
C THR A 85 14.68 15.18 1.13
N LEU A 86 13.50 14.75 0.70
CA LEU A 86 12.47 15.66 0.19
C LEU A 86 11.97 16.64 1.26
N LEU A 87 11.74 16.17 2.49
CA LEU A 87 11.33 17.04 3.60
C LEU A 87 12.40 18.05 3.99
N GLU A 88 13.69 17.71 3.86
CA GLU A 88 14.77 18.67 4.04
C GLU A 88 14.75 19.78 2.99
N LEU A 89 14.60 19.39 1.73
CA LEU A 89 14.52 20.33 0.61
C LEU A 89 13.28 21.23 0.72
N PHE A 90 12.13 20.68 1.11
CA PHE A 90 10.92 21.47 1.33
C PHE A 90 11.07 22.45 2.48
N SER A 91 11.71 22.05 3.58
CA SER A 91 11.98 22.95 4.70
C SER A 91 12.82 24.16 4.24
N GLN A 92 13.89 23.91 3.47
CA GLN A 92 14.73 24.98 2.92
C GLN A 92 13.98 25.87 1.93
N GLY A 93 13.17 25.28 1.04
CA GLY A 93 12.36 26.04 0.08
C GLY A 93 11.32 26.95 0.74
N LEU A 94 10.90 26.62 1.96
CA LEU A 94 10.01 27.45 2.79
C LEU A 94 10.76 28.47 3.66
N GLY A 95 12.09 28.58 3.55
CA GLY A 95 12.92 29.46 4.38
C GLY A 95 13.10 28.97 5.82
N LEU A 96 12.84 27.68 6.09
CA LEU A 96 12.97 27.05 7.40
C LEU A 96 14.33 26.35 7.55
N LYS A 97 14.67 25.96 8.78
CA LYS A 97 15.83 25.09 9.02
C LYS A 97 15.64 23.76 8.27
N PRO A 98 16.68 23.15 7.68
CA PRO A 98 16.54 21.92 6.89
C PRO A 98 15.75 20.80 7.58
N ASN A 99 15.91 20.61 8.89
CA ASN A 99 15.24 19.52 9.60
C ASN A 99 13.85 19.86 10.15
N HIS A 100 13.32 21.07 9.91
CA HIS A 100 12.10 21.55 10.56
C HIS A 100 10.91 20.59 10.36
N LEU A 101 10.59 20.20 9.13
CA LEU A 101 9.47 19.30 8.86
C LEU A 101 9.71 17.87 9.40
N LYS A 102 10.97 17.44 9.50
CA LYS A 102 11.30 16.15 10.13
C LYS A 102 11.07 16.19 11.64
N GLU A 103 11.52 17.26 12.29
CA GLU A 103 11.35 17.48 13.74
C GLU A 103 9.88 17.62 14.14
N MET A 104 9.03 18.09 13.21
CA MET A 104 7.57 18.09 13.36
C MET A 104 6.91 16.71 13.21
N GLY A 105 7.67 15.65 12.90
CA GLY A 105 7.14 14.31 12.73
C GLY A 105 6.52 14.02 11.35
N CYS A 106 6.69 14.89 10.34
CA CYS A 106 6.08 14.69 9.01
C CYS A 106 6.57 13.43 8.26
N ALA A 107 7.58 12.74 8.78
CA ALA A 107 8.18 11.55 8.19
C ALA A 107 7.91 10.26 8.99
N GLU A 108 7.06 10.30 10.01
CA GLU A 108 6.84 9.16 10.92
C GLU A 108 5.97 8.06 10.32
N GLY A 109 5.05 8.43 9.42
CA GLY A 109 4.14 7.50 8.76
C GLY A 109 4.70 6.99 7.44
N LEU A 110 4.63 5.66 7.23
CA LEU A 110 4.92 5.06 5.93
C LEU A 110 4.00 3.86 5.70
N GLY A 111 3.25 3.92 4.60
CA GLY A 111 2.48 2.80 4.08
C GLY A 111 2.83 2.59 2.61
N ILE A 112 2.89 1.32 2.19
CA ILE A 112 3.08 0.95 0.78
C ILE A 112 1.76 0.43 0.24
N LEU A 113 1.30 1.03 -0.86
CA LEU A 113 0.11 0.60 -1.58
C LEU A 113 0.51 0.07 -2.96
N CYS A 114 0.31 -1.23 -3.17
CA CYS A 114 0.57 -1.93 -4.41
C CYS A 114 -0.72 -2.05 -5.23
N ASN A 115 -0.98 -1.04 -6.06
CA ASN A 115 -2.14 -0.99 -6.92
C ASN A 115 -1.95 -1.83 -8.19
N TYR A 116 -2.99 -2.58 -8.56
CA TYR A 116 -3.04 -3.39 -9.77
C TYR A 116 -4.35 -3.14 -10.52
N TYR A 117 -4.23 -2.90 -11.82
CA TYR A 117 -5.34 -2.57 -12.71
C TYR A 117 -5.51 -3.72 -13.71
N PRO A 118 -6.39 -4.70 -13.41
CA PRO A 118 -6.56 -5.84 -14.29
C PRO A 118 -7.20 -5.41 -15.61
N LYS A 119 -6.92 -6.15 -16.69
CA LYS A 119 -7.61 -5.94 -17.96
C LYS A 119 -9.12 -6.03 -17.75
N MET A 120 -9.85 -5.05 -18.26
CA MET A 120 -11.30 -5.05 -18.22
C MET A 120 -11.80 -6.25 -19.04
N SER A 121 -12.26 -7.29 -18.34
CA SER A 121 -12.98 -8.42 -18.90
C SER A 121 -14.26 -8.54 -18.09
N THR A 122 -15.36 -8.88 -18.74
CA THR A 122 -16.73 -8.82 -18.22
C THR A 122 -17.00 -9.71 -16.98
N THR A 123 -16.00 -10.38 -16.39
CA THR A 123 -16.19 -11.53 -15.49
C THR A 123 -15.20 -11.70 -14.33
N ARG A 124 -14.47 -10.68 -13.86
CA ARG A 124 -13.51 -10.89 -12.73
C ARG A 124 -13.47 -9.86 -11.59
N SER A 125 -14.51 -9.06 -11.38
CA SER A 125 -14.54 -8.18 -10.21
C SER A 125 -15.18 -8.87 -9.00
N CYS A 126 -14.35 -9.27 -8.03
CA CYS A 126 -14.76 -9.42 -6.63
C CYS A 126 -15.90 -10.41 -6.32
N ASN A 127 -15.94 -11.62 -6.89
CA ASN A 127 -16.84 -12.67 -6.39
C ASN A 127 -16.21 -13.37 -5.18
N TRP A 128 -16.05 -12.65 -4.06
CA TRP A 128 -15.63 -13.23 -2.77
C TRP A 128 -16.80 -13.92 -2.03
N HIS A 129 -18.00 -13.86 -2.60
CA HIS A 129 -19.27 -14.37 -2.04
C HIS A 129 -19.89 -15.51 -2.87
N LYS A 130 -19.10 -16.26 -3.63
CA LYS A 130 -19.51 -17.57 -4.16
C LYS A 130 -18.65 -18.67 -3.55
#